data_AF-A0A522B177-F1
#
_entry.id   AF-A0A522B177-F1
#
_cell.length_a   1.000
_cell.length_b   1.000
_cell.length_c   1.000
_cell.angle_alpha   90.00
_cell.angle_beta   90.00
_cell.angle_gamma   90.00
#
_symmetry.space_group_name_H-M   'P 1'
#
loop_
_entity.id
_entity.type
_entity.pdbx_description
1 polymer ?
#
loop_
_entity_poly.entity_id
_entity_poly.type
_entity_poly.pdbx_seq_one_letter_code
_entity_poly.pdbx_strand_id
1 'polypeptide(L)'
;MTARGLNVEVRAVRTAPSRRPMLVAMTAGIALVLAQVAGALWPASGLGRFTAGSGISPPRAAEPRPAGHAPLTRRGSAAVPARRSLACTEPLGWRIASIETWPGGIAYVWRATDAGEATSPLDPSIPFMPVVTAHVLALGWCAPVDGPLHPPGDLQASAFRLDGARVTSVDVTLIPDVESGPYGAMWATQSGGQRGQAWPNGRYVIRVATADDGWVRWLGIDVRAYGTIEADPDPANQRMPGALLMS
;
A
#
# COMPACT_ATOMS: atom_id res chain seq x y z
N MET A 1 3.26 -34.98 8.94
CA MET A 1 3.17 -33.53 8.64
C MET A 1 3.28 -32.78 9.95
N THR A 2 4.43 -32.15 10.21
CA THR A 2 4.67 -31.31 11.38
C THR A 2 4.19 -29.89 11.06
N ALA A 3 3.22 -29.38 11.81
CA ALA A 3 2.77 -28.00 11.68
C ALA A 3 3.93 -27.06 12.04
N ARG A 4 4.53 -26.41 11.03
CA ARG A 4 5.54 -25.37 11.26
C ARG A 4 4.82 -24.14 11.79
N GLY A 5 5.24 -23.66 12.96
CA GLY A 5 4.73 -22.42 13.55
C GLY A 5 4.98 -21.23 12.61
N LEU A 6 3.93 -20.46 12.36
CA LEU A 6 3.96 -19.30 11.47
C LEU A 6 4.66 -18.16 12.22
N ASN A 7 5.95 -17.96 11.96
CA ASN A 7 6.71 -16.87 12.55
C ASN A 7 6.34 -15.56 11.84
N VAL A 8 5.56 -14.71 12.52
CA VAL A 8 5.23 -13.36 12.05
C VAL A 8 6.19 -12.37 12.69
N GLU A 9 7.14 -11.84 11.93
CA GLU A 9 7.99 -10.74 12.39
C GLU A 9 7.30 -9.40 12.08
N VAL A 10 6.73 -8.77 13.10
CA VAL A 10 6.16 -7.42 12.99
C VAL A 10 7.22 -6.40 13.36
N ARG A 11 7.89 -5.79 12.37
CA ARG A 11 8.70 -4.59 12.61
C ARG A 11 7.81 -3.36 12.59
N ALA A 12 7.31 -2.98 13.76
CA ALA A 12 6.63 -1.70 13.95
C ALA A 12 7.63 -0.57 13.71
N VAL A 13 7.50 0.11 12.58
CA VAL A 13 8.25 1.34 12.32
C VAL A 13 7.54 2.44 13.09
N ARG A 14 7.98 2.69 14.33
CA ARG A 14 7.58 3.93 15.01
C ARG A 14 8.16 5.09 14.23
N THR A 15 7.35 5.75 13.42
CA THR A 15 7.69 7.09 12.95
C THR A 15 7.84 7.93 14.21
N ALA A 16 9.08 8.36 14.51
CA ALA A 16 9.34 9.23 15.65
C ALA A 16 8.34 10.40 15.56
N PRO A 17 7.62 10.72 16.64
CA PRO A 17 6.71 11.86 16.63
C PRO A 17 7.56 13.06 16.22
N SER A 18 7.21 13.69 15.09
CA SER A 18 7.94 14.85 14.64
C SER A 18 7.86 15.86 15.77
N ARG A 19 8.99 16.13 16.45
CA ARG A 19 9.11 17.23 17.41
C ARG A 19 9.03 18.53 16.62
N ARG A 20 7.82 18.86 16.13
CA ARG A 20 7.52 20.24 15.76
C ARG A 20 7.42 21.01 17.07
N PRO A 21 8.24 22.05 17.29
CA PRO A 21 8.14 22.86 18.49
C PRO A 21 6.72 23.42 18.56
N MET A 22 6.05 23.07 19.66
CA MET A 22 4.72 23.48 20.05
C MET A 22 4.78 24.97 20.42
N LEU A 23 4.86 25.84 19.41
CA LEU A 23 5.02 27.29 19.58
C LEU A 23 4.20 28.07 18.55
N VAL A 24 2.99 27.62 18.20
CA VAL A 24 2.06 28.43 17.35
C VAL A 24 0.58 28.30 17.75
N ALA A 25 0.20 27.42 18.69
CA ALA A 25 -1.21 27.21 19.04
C ALA A 25 -1.75 28.14 20.15
N MET A 26 -1.24 29.37 20.26
CA MET A 26 -1.77 30.38 21.19
C MET A 26 -2.16 31.72 20.54
N THR A 27 -2.12 31.84 19.22
CA THR A 27 -2.50 33.09 18.52
C THR A 27 -3.77 33.00 17.67
N ALA A 28 -4.27 31.79 17.36
CA ALA A 28 -5.47 31.64 16.52
C ALA A 28 -6.82 31.77 17.27
N GLY A 29 -6.82 31.66 18.61
CA GLY A 29 -8.05 31.76 19.42
C GLY A 29 -8.58 33.20 19.57
N ILE A 30 -7.70 34.20 19.53
CA ILE A 30 -8.07 35.60 19.77
C ILE A 30 -8.66 36.25 18.50
N ALA A 31 -8.24 35.83 17.31
CA ALA A 31 -8.77 36.37 16.05
C ALA A 31 -10.22 35.92 15.77
N LEU A 32 -10.62 34.72 16.20
CA LEU A 32 -11.97 34.20 15.94
C LEU A 32 -13.04 34.87 16.83
N VAL A 33 -12.67 35.26 18.05
CA VAL A 33 -13.60 35.94 18.98
C VAL A 33 -13.84 37.40 18.56
N LEU A 34 -12.84 38.09 18.00
CA LEU A 34 -13.01 39.45 17.48
C LEU A 34 -13.83 39.50 16.18
N ALA A 35 -13.76 38.46 15.34
CA ALA A 35 -14.56 38.40 14.11
C ALA A 35 -16.07 38.21 14.36
N GLN A 36 -16.46 37.59 15.49
CA GLN A 36 -17.89 37.38 15.80
C GLN A 36 -18.59 38.62 16.39
N VAL A 37 -17.85 39.53 17.03
CA VAL A 37 -18.44 40.76 17.57
C VAL A 37 -18.64 41.84 16.48
N ALA A 38 -17.87 41.80 15.39
CA ALA A 38 -17.98 42.76 14.29
C ALA A 38 -19.02 42.41 13.21
N GLY A 39 -19.55 41.18 13.18
CA GLY A 39 -20.42 40.69 12.09
C GLY A 39 -21.91 41.02 12.21
N ALA A 40 -22.36 41.66 13.30
CA ALA A 40 -23.79 41.85 13.59
C ALA A 40 -24.42 43.14 13.01
N LEU A 41 -23.71 43.89 12.14
CA LEU A 41 -24.15 45.22 11.70
C LEU A 41 -24.14 45.45 10.18
N TRP A 42 -24.22 44.41 9.35
CA TRP A 42 -24.37 44.62 7.91
C TRP A 42 -25.83 44.46 7.44
N PRO A 43 -26.46 45.57 6.97
CA PRO A 43 -27.80 45.51 6.44
C PRO A 43 -27.80 44.79 5.09
N ALA A 44 -28.84 43.98 4.90
CA ALA A 44 -29.17 43.40 3.61
C ALA A 44 -29.41 44.53 2.58
N SER A 45 -28.54 44.60 1.58
CA SER A 45 -28.70 45.38 0.35
C SER A 45 -27.79 44.68 -0.67
N GLY A 46 -28.16 44.30 -1.87
CA GLY A 46 -29.32 44.52 -2.68
C GLY A 46 -29.03 43.85 -4.03
N LEU A 47 -30.08 43.62 -4.80
CA LEU A 47 -30.05 43.12 -6.18
C LEU A 47 -29.12 43.96 -7.08
N GLY A 48 -28.40 43.30 -7.99
CA GLY A 48 -27.67 43.98 -9.05
C GLY A 48 -27.23 43.01 -10.16
N ARG A 49 -28.11 42.81 -11.15
CA ARG A 49 -27.73 42.32 -12.49
C ARG A 49 -26.76 43.33 -13.10
N PHE A 50 -25.64 42.86 -13.66
CA PHE A 50 -24.95 43.59 -14.72
C PHE A 50 -24.50 42.67 -15.85
N THR A 51 -24.57 43.28 -17.02
CA THR A 51 -24.65 42.77 -18.38
C THR A 51 -23.29 42.52 -19.01
N ALA A 52 -23.32 41.74 -20.10
CA ALA A 52 -22.24 41.55 -21.05
C ALA A 52 -21.58 42.86 -21.52
N GLY A 53 -20.27 42.79 -21.77
CA GLY A 53 -19.51 43.83 -22.45
C GLY A 53 -18.27 43.21 -23.10
N SER A 54 -18.33 43.03 -24.41
CA SER A 54 -17.19 42.70 -25.27
C SER A 54 -16.19 43.86 -25.27
N GLY A 55 -14.92 43.56 -24.98
CA GLY A 55 -13.82 44.52 -25.06
C GLY A 55 -12.58 43.85 -25.64
N ILE A 56 -12.42 43.97 -26.96
CA ILE A 56 -11.20 43.63 -27.69
C ILE A 56 -10.11 44.61 -27.26
N SER A 57 -8.98 44.11 -26.74
CA SER A 57 -7.73 44.87 -26.59
C SER A 57 -6.63 44.28 -27.49
N PRO A 58 -5.90 45.11 -28.26
CA PRO A 58 -4.76 44.70 -29.06
C PRO A 58 -3.48 44.52 -28.21
N PRO A 59 -2.39 43.96 -28.77
CA PRO A 59 -1.36 43.26 -28.01
C PRO A 59 -0.32 44.22 -27.43
N ARG A 60 0.13 43.95 -26.20
CA ARG A 60 1.32 44.57 -25.62
C ARG A 60 2.44 43.54 -25.60
N ALA A 61 3.44 43.74 -26.45
CA ALA A 61 4.71 43.04 -26.35
C ALA A 61 5.32 43.34 -24.98
N ALA A 62 5.42 42.30 -24.14
CA ALA A 62 6.12 42.36 -22.88
C ALA A 62 7.60 42.04 -23.11
N GLU A 63 8.44 42.96 -22.68
CA GLU A 63 9.89 42.87 -22.68
C GLU A 63 10.36 41.77 -21.71
N PRO A 64 11.38 40.95 -22.05
CA PRO A 64 11.86 39.89 -21.19
C PRO A 64 12.55 40.48 -19.95
N ARG A 65 11.88 40.42 -18.80
CA ARG A 65 12.51 40.75 -17.52
C ARG A 65 13.32 39.53 -17.05
N PRO A 66 14.64 39.65 -16.81
CA PRO A 66 15.41 38.55 -16.25
C PRO A 66 14.95 38.33 -14.80
N ALA A 67 14.20 37.24 -14.59
CA ALA A 67 13.82 36.80 -13.27
C ALA A 67 15.09 36.31 -12.54
N GLY A 68 15.62 37.14 -11.65
CA GLY A 68 16.60 36.71 -10.66
C GLY A 68 16.03 35.54 -9.87
N HIS A 69 16.66 34.38 -9.99
CA HIS A 69 16.28 33.18 -9.26
C HIS A 69 16.69 33.39 -7.81
N ALA A 70 15.73 33.73 -6.95
CA ALA A 70 15.93 33.63 -5.51
C ALA A 70 16.26 32.16 -5.18
N PRO A 71 17.33 31.87 -4.42
CA PRO A 71 17.61 30.51 -3.99
C PRO A 71 16.47 30.05 -3.10
N LEU A 72 15.61 29.18 -3.64
CA LEU A 72 14.66 28.41 -2.85
C LEU A 72 15.49 27.54 -1.92
N THR A 73 15.59 27.94 -0.65
CA THR A 73 16.01 27.07 0.44
C THR A 73 15.02 25.91 0.48
N ARG A 74 15.39 24.82 -0.21
CA ARG A 74 14.69 23.54 -0.22
C ARG A 74 14.60 23.09 1.24
N ARG A 75 13.46 23.37 1.87
CA ARG A 75 13.13 22.93 3.22
C ARG A 75 13.37 21.43 3.23
N GLY A 76 14.37 21.01 4.00
CA GLY A 76 14.91 19.66 3.95
C GLY A 76 13.79 18.63 3.96
N SER A 77 13.58 18.00 2.80
CA SER A 77 12.89 16.72 2.76
C SER A 77 13.69 15.85 3.70
N ALA A 78 13.10 15.51 4.86
CA ALA A 78 13.74 14.64 5.82
C ALA A 78 14.29 13.46 5.02
N ALA A 79 15.61 13.30 5.03
CA ALA A 79 16.26 12.22 4.31
C ALA A 79 15.59 10.93 4.80
N VAL A 80 14.82 10.30 3.92
CA VAL A 80 14.32 8.96 4.17
C VAL A 80 15.59 8.14 4.38
N PRO A 81 15.79 7.55 5.57
CA PRO A 81 17.05 6.90 5.90
C PRO A 81 17.40 5.89 4.80
N ALA A 82 18.66 5.96 4.35
CA ALA A 82 19.20 5.16 3.27
C ALA A 82 18.79 3.69 3.43
N ARG A 83 18.12 3.19 2.39
CA ARG A 83 17.94 1.77 2.01
C ARG A 83 17.78 0.82 3.19
N ARG A 84 16.56 0.71 3.70
CA ARG A 84 16.13 -0.53 4.36
C ARG A 84 16.17 -1.61 3.29
N SER A 85 17.26 -2.38 3.25
CA SER A 85 17.26 -3.67 2.55
C SER A 85 16.05 -4.43 3.07
N LEU A 86 15.13 -4.77 2.18
CA LEU A 86 14.05 -5.70 2.42
C LEU A 86 14.67 -6.94 3.05
N ALA A 87 13.95 -7.47 4.03
CA ALA A 87 14.24 -8.71 4.70
C ALA A 87 14.09 -9.93 3.74
N CYS A 88 14.44 -9.79 2.46
CA CYS A 88 14.56 -10.92 1.55
C CYS A 88 15.79 -11.78 1.92
N THR A 89 16.81 -11.20 2.56
CA THR A 89 18.05 -11.92 2.89
C THR A 89 17.93 -12.88 4.08
N GLU A 90 17.11 -12.57 5.09
CA GLU A 90 16.93 -13.45 6.25
C GLU A 90 15.53 -13.30 6.87
N PRO A 91 14.92 -14.40 7.39
CA PRO A 91 15.34 -15.81 7.26
C PRO A 91 15.26 -16.34 5.80
N LEU A 92 15.76 -17.55 5.54
CA LEU A 92 15.71 -18.14 4.20
C LEU A 92 14.30 -18.68 3.92
N GLY A 93 13.59 -18.13 2.93
CA GLY A 93 12.28 -18.62 2.54
C GLY A 93 11.45 -17.62 1.73
N TRP A 94 10.32 -18.09 1.20
CA TRP A 94 9.36 -17.27 0.48
C TRP A 94 8.62 -16.34 1.45
N ARG A 95 8.36 -15.11 1.00
CA ARG A 95 7.58 -14.13 1.77
C ARG A 95 6.58 -13.39 0.92
N ILE A 96 5.45 -13.10 1.53
CA ILE A 96 4.58 -12.00 1.11
C ILE A 96 5.04 -10.73 1.81
N ALA A 97 5.19 -9.66 1.02
CA ALA A 97 5.47 -8.33 1.48
C ALA A 97 4.20 -7.48 1.41
N SER A 98 3.96 -6.63 2.41
CA SER A 98 2.86 -5.67 2.34
C SER A 98 3.19 -4.36 3.04
N ILE A 99 2.60 -3.28 2.53
CA ILE A 99 2.51 -2.00 3.24
C ILE A 99 1.08 -1.87 3.73
N GLU A 100 0.90 -1.75 5.04
CA GLU A 100 -0.40 -1.85 5.69
C GLU A 100 -0.67 -0.63 6.55
N THR A 101 -1.95 -0.25 6.65
CA THR A 101 -2.41 0.79 7.57
C THR A 101 -2.88 0.17 8.86
N TRP A 102 -2.21 0.49 9.96
CA TRP A 102 -2.49 -0.01 11.31
C TRP A 102 -2.93 1.16 12.20
N PRO A 103 -3.60 0.91 13.35
CA PRO A 103 -3.83 1.94 14.35
C PRO A 103 -2.49 2.58 14.74
N GLY A 104 -2.34 3.88 14.44
CA GLY A 104 -1.13 4.64 14.75
C GLY A 104 -0.09 4.75 13.63
N GLY A 105 -0.31 4.19 12.43
CA GLY A 105 0.54 4.49 11.28
C GLY A 105 0.59 3.44 10.17
N ILE A 106 1.67 3.49 9.40
CA ILE A 106 1.95 2.56 8.31
C ILE A 106 2.97 1.51 8.79
N ALA A 107 2.67 0.24 8.58
CA ALA A 107 3.55 -0.88 8.85
C ALA A 107 4.05 -1.52 7.55
N TYR A 108 5.31 -1.96 7.57
CA TYR A 108 5.88 -2.81 6.53
C TYR A 108 5.91 -4.22 7.10
N VAL A 109 5.16 -5.13 6.50
CA VAL A 109 4.94 -6.47 7.05
C VAL A 109 5.50 -7.52 6.09
N TRP A 110 6.19 -8.49 6.68
CA TRP A 110 6.79 -9.63 6.00
C TRP A 110 6.21 -10.89 6.60
N ARG A 111 5.52 -11.69 5.79
CA ARG A 111 4.94 -12.96 6.23
C ARG A 111 5.62 -14.10 5.51
N ALA A 112 6.24 -15.00 6.26
CA ALA A 112 6.73 -16.25 5.71
C ALA A 112 5.56 -17.03 5.09
N THR A 113 5.76 -17.57 3.91
CA THR A 113 4.75 -18.33 3.18
C THR A 113 5.43 -19.48 2.43
N ASP A 114 4.63 -20.42 1.97
CA ASP A 114 5.07 -21.42 1.00
C ASP A 114 4.73 -20.94 -0.40
N ALA A 115 5.57 -21.27 -1.38
CA ALA A 115 5.28 -21.03 -2.78
C ALA A 115 4.83 -22.34 -3.43
N GLY A 116 3.66 -22.30 -4.09
CA GLY A 116 3.09 -23.45 -4.78
C GLY A 116 3.68 -23.65 -6.17
N GLU A 117 3.79 -24.91 -6.58
CA GLU A 117 3.93 -25.27 -7.99
C GLU A 117 2.52 -25.42 -8.57
N ALA A 118 2.20 -24.62 -9.57
CA ALA A 118 0.89 -24.62 -10.21
C ALA A 118 1.02 -24.20 -11.67
N THR A 119 0.04 -24.58 -12.48
CA THR A 119 0.00 -24.21 -13.92
C THR A 119 -0.97 -23.06 -14.21
N SER A 120 -1.84 -22.74 -13.25
CA SER A 120 -2.93 -21.79 -13.41
C SER A 120 -3.18 -21.00 -12.12
N PRO A 121 -3.63 -19.73 -12.21
CA PRO A 121 -4.03 -18.93 -11.05
C PRO A 121 -5.21 -19.50 -10.24
N LEU A 122 -5.98 -20.44 -10.82
CA LEU A 122 -7.10 -21.12 -10.15
C LEU A 122 -6.72 -22.47 -9.55
N ASP A 123 -5.44 -22.85 -9.62
CA ASP A 123 -4.99 -24.14 -9.12
C ASP A 123 -5.19 -24.22 -7.59
N PRO A 124 -5.95 -25.22 -7.08
CA PRO A 124 -6.26 -25.33 -5.66
C PRO A 124 -5.04 -25.65 -4.79
N SER A 125 -3.91 -26.07 -5.38
CA SER A 125 -2.67 -26.33 -4.67
C SER A 125 -1.93 -25.05 -4.23
N ILE A 126 -2.31 -23.87 -4.76
CA ILE A 126 -1.70 -22.60 -4.38
C ILE A 126 -2.06 -22.28 -2.91
N PRO A 127 -1.10 -22.17 -1.99
CA PRO A 127 -1.38 -21.82 -0.61
C PRO A 127 -1.75 -20.34 -0.49
N PHE A 128 -2.76 -20.02 0.34
CA PHE A 128 -3.21 -18.64 0.58
C PHE A 128 -2.79 -18.16 1.97
N MET A 129 -2.07 -17.04 1.99
CA MET A 129 -1.70 -16.33 3.21
C MET A 129 -2.72 -15.21 3.49
N PRO A 130 -3.39 -15.20 4.65
CA PRO A 130 -4.28 -14.10 5.00
C PRO A 130 -3.49 -12.83 5.35
N VAL A 131 -3.95 -11.69 4.84
CA VAL A 131 -3.49 -10.34 5.17
C VAL A 131 -4.67 -9.56 5.71
N VAL A 132 -4.73 -9.47 7.05
CA VAL A 132 -5.83 -8.82 7.77
C VAL A 132 -5.38 -7.47 8.31
N THR A 133 -5.90 -6.39 7.75
CA THR A 133 -5.51 -5.01 8.13
C THR A 133 -6.63 -4.02 7.78
N ALA A 134 -6.53 -2.75 8.17
CA ALA A 134 -7.52 -1.75 7.75
C ALA A 134 -7.43 -1.50 6.23
N HIS A 135 -6.20 -1.32 5.73
CA HIS A 135 -5.93 -1.11 4.31
C HIS A 135 -4.57 -1.70 3.94
N VAL A 136 -4.50 -2.40 2.81
CA VAL A 136 -3.25 -2.83 2.19
C VAL A 136 -2.90 -1.83 1.09
N LEU A 137 -1.86 -1.03 1.27
CA LEU A 137 -1.43 0.00 0.32
C LEU A 137 -0.53 -0.55 -0.78
N ALA A 138 0.19 -1.63 -0.50
CA ALA A 138 1.08 -2.30 -1.44
C ALA A 138 1.17 -3.79 -1.11
N LEU A 139 1.40 -4.60 -2.15
CA LEU A 139 1.71 -6.02 -2.04
C LEU A 139 3.00 -6.31 -2.80
N GLY A 140 3.73 -7.32 -2.36
CA GLY A 140 4.97 -7.75 -2.97
C GLY A 140 5.35 -9.15 -2.54
N TRP A 141 6.53 -9.57 -2.97
CA TRP A 141 7.10 -10.87 -2.64
C TRP A 141 8.60 -10.77 -2.42
N CYS A 142 9.15 -11.73 -1.68
CA CYS A 142 10.57 -12.07 -1.69
C CYS A 142 10.72 -13.57 -1.95
N ALA A 143 11.65 -13.92 -2.84
CA ALA A 143 12.19 -15.26 -2.96
C ALA A 143 13.38 -15.44 -2.00
N PRO A 144 13.67 -16.68 -1.59
CA PRO A 144 14.93 -16.98 -0.91
C PRO A 144 16.11 -16.68 -1.85
N VAL A 145 17.19 -16.12 -1.30
CA VAL A 145 18.42 -15.79 -2.05
C VAL A 145 19.41 -16.96 -2.13
N ASP A 146 19.15 -18.04 -1.39
CA ASP A 146 19.96 -19.24 -1.31
C ASP A 146 19.09 -20.49 -0.99
N GLY A 147 19.75 -21.65 -0.95
CA GLY A 147 19.10 -22.92 -0.61
C GLY A 147 18.31 -23.54 -1.77
N PRO A 148 17.64 -24.69 -1.52
CA PRO A 148 17.01 -25.50 -2.57
C PRO A 148 15.76 -24.85 -3.19
N LEU A 149 15.23 -23.79 -2.58
CA LEU A 149 14.08 -23.03 -3.09
C LEU A 149 14.50 -21.75 -3.81
N HIS A 150 15.81 -21.49 -3.93
CA HIS A 150 16.37 -20.35 -4.65
C HIS A 150 15.99 -20.42 -6.14
N PRO A 151 15.44 -19.33 -6.71
CA PRO A 151 15.11 -19.28 -8.13
C PRO A 151 16.37 -19.24 -9.01
N PRO A 152 16.34 -19.85 -10.20
CA PRO A 152 17.54 -20.04 -11.03
C PRO A 152 18.02 -18.77 -11.78
N GLY A 153 17.34 -17.63 -11.68
CA GLY A 153 17.71 -16.41 -12.41
C GLY A 153 16.80 -15.22 -12.12
N ASP A 154 16.87 -14.22 -12.99
CA ASP A 154 16.05 -13.00 -12.89
C ASP A 154 14.57 -13.33 -12.95
N LEU A 155 13.83 -12.84 -11.96
CA LEU A 155 12.40 -13.11 -11.84
C LEU A 155 11.56 -11.93 -12.31
N GLN A 156 10.48 -12.27 -12.98
CA GLN A 156 9.38 -11.40 -13.30
C GLN A 156 8.16 -11.85 -12.51
N ALA A 157 7.26 -10.92 -12.23
CA ALA A 157 6.02 -11.29 -11.57
C ALA A 157 4.82 -10.51 -12.08
N SER A 158 3.69 -11.20 -12.05
CA SER A 158 2.36 -10.71 -12.44
C SER A 158 1.37 -11.02 -11.33
N ALA A 159 0.38 -10.16 -11.16
CA ALA A 159 -0.64 -10.29 -10.14
C ALA A 159 -2.01 -10.51 -10.78
N PHE A 160 -2.80 -11.40 -10.19
CA PHE A 160 -4.14 -11.71 -10.63
C PHE A 160 -5.10 -11.63 -9.45
N ARG A 161 -6.30 -11.14 -9.70
CA ARG A 161 -7.43 -11.17 -8.77
C ARG A 161 -8.33 -12.35 -9.10
N LEU A 162 -8.78 -13.04 -8.06
CA LEU A 162 -9.71 -14.16 -8.14
C LEU A 162 -11.08 -13.72 -7.59
N ASP A 163 -12.11 -13.84 -8.41
CA ASP A 163 -13.50 -13.62 -8.02
C ASP A 163 -14.30 -14.89 -8.39
N GLY A 164 -14.29 -15.87 -7.48
CA GLY A 164 -14.81 -17.22 -7.76
C GLY A 164 -13.95 -17.94 -8.82
N ALA A 165 -14.56 -18.32 -9.94
CA ALA A 165 -13.86 -18.92 -11.08
C ALA A 165 -13.29 -17.88 -12.07
N ARG A 166 -13.53 -16.58 -11.85
CA ARG A 166 -13.04 -15.51 -12.72
C ARG A 166 -11.64 -15.08 -12.29
N VAL A 167 -10.74 -14.98 -13.26
CA VAL A 167 -9.38 -14.45 -13.09
C VAL A 167 -9.26 -13.15 -13.85
N THR A 168 -8.76 -12.10 -13.18
CA THR A 168 -8.51 -10.80 -13.80
C THR A 168 -7.07 -10.39 -13.53
N SER A 169 -6.32 -9.99 -14.57
CA SER A 169 -4.99 -9.40 -14.38
C SER A 169 -5.11 -8.09 -13.61
N VAL A 170 -4.22 -7.88 -12.64
CA VAL A 170 -4.16 -6.63 -11.87
C VAL A 170 -3.05 -5.77 -12.46
N ASP A 171 -3.42 -4.59 -12.95
CA ASP A 171 -2.44 -3.59 -13.35
C ASP A 171 -1.74 -3.04 -12.12
N VAL A 172 -0.44 -3.30 -12.06
CA VAL A 172 0.42 -2.98 -10.93
C VAL A 172 1.53 -2.02 -11.34
N THR A 173 1.87 -1.09 -10.44
CA THR A 173 3.02 -0.18 -10.62
C THR A 173 4.07 -0.51 -9.58
N LEU A 174 5.29 -0.76 -10.03
CA LEU A 174 6.44 -0.97 -9.17
C LEU A 174 6.69 0.26 -8.30
N ILE A 175 6.94 0.05 -7.02
CA ILE A 175 7.32 1.13 -6.09
C ILE A 175 8.85 1.21 -6.12
N PRO A 176 9.44 2.24 -6.78
CA PRO A 176 10.89 2.26 -7.07
C PRO A 176 11.77 2.37 -5.82
N ASP A 177 11.21 2.91 -4.72
CA ASP A 177 11.94 3.14 -3.46
C ASP A 177 11.78 1.98 -2.46
N VAL A 178 10.99 0.96 -2.81
CA VAL A 178 10.92 -0.30 -2.07
C VAL A 178 11.73 -1.30 -2.89
N GLU A 179 12.91 -1.65 -2.40
CA GLU A 179 13.96 -2.43 -3.09
C GLU A 179 13.37 -3.43 -4.10
N SER A 180 13.47 -3.06 -5.37
CA SER A 180 13.18 -3.95 -6.47
C SER A 180 14.50 -4.58 -6.87
N GLY A 181 14.59 -5.89 -6.72
CA GLY A 181 15.77 -6.67 -7.05
C GLY A 181 15.36 -7.93 -7.80
N PRO A 182 16.34 -8.74 -8.21
CA PRO A 182 16.07 -9.99 -8.91
C PRO A 182 15.25 -10.99 -8.07
N TYR A 183 15.22 -10.83 -6.74
CA TYR A 183 14.56 -11.73 -5.79
C TYR A 183 13.38 -11.11 -5.05
N GLY A 184 12.92 -9.92 -5.43
CA GLY A 184 11.78 -9.32 -4.75
C GLY A 184 11.32 -8.05 -5.43
N ALA A 185 10.01 -7.82 -5.31
CA ALA A 185 9.37 -6.63 -5.83
C ALA A 185 8.16 -6.27 -4.96
N MET A 186 7.82 -4.98 -4.95
CA MET A 186 6.61 -4.48 -4.32
C MET A 186 5.89 -3.51 -5.25
N TRP A 187 4.57 -3.63 -5.28
CA TRP A 187 3.72 -2.86 -6.18
C TRP A 187 2.51 -2.25 -5.46
N ALA A 188 2.08 -1.12 -5.99
CA ALA A 188 0.76 -0.55 -5.73
C ALA A 188 -0.19 -0.90 -6.89
N THR A 189 -1.50 -0.96 -6.61
CA THR A 189 -2.50 -1.09 -7.68
C THR A 189 -2.57 0.20 -8.51
N GLN A 190 -2.83 0.07 -9.82
CA GLN A 190 -3.03 1.23 -10.70
C GLN A 190 -4.44 1.80 -10.67
N SER A 191 -5.43 1.04 -10.20
CA SER A 191 -6.81 1.49 -10.09
C SER A 191 -6.85 2.81 -9.31
N GLY A 192 -7.07 3.92 -10.03
CA GLY A 192 -7.21 5.27 -9.49
C GLY A 192 -6.10 6.29 -9.82
N GLY A 193 -4.99 5.89 -10.46
CA GLY A 193 -3.93 6.82 -10.89
C GLY A 193 -3.21 7.58 -9.76
N GLN A 194 -3.58 7.34 -8.50
CA GLN A 194 -2.96 7.95 -7.32
C GLN A 194 -2.23 6.88 -6.50
N ARG A 195 -0.95 7.15 -6.20
CA ARG A 195 -0.20 6.39 -5.19
C ARG A 195 -0.99 6.41 -3.88
N GLY A 196 -1.21 5.24 -3.30
CA GLY A 196 -1.87 5.09 -2.00
C GLY A 196 -3.31 4.58 -2.03
N GLN A 197 -3.86 4.23 -3.20
CA GLN A 197 -5.11 3.47 -3.22
C GLN A 197 -4.89 2.06 -2.68
N ALA A 198 -5.72 1.68 -1.72
CA ALA A 198 -5.66 0.37 -1.10
C ALA A 198 -6.06 -0.73 -2.09
N TRP A 199 -5.36 -1.86 -2.01
CA TRP A 199 -5.80 -3.12 -2.60
C TRP A 199 -7.19 -3.45 -2.06
N PRO A 200 -8.19 -3.67 -2.93
CA PRO A 200 -9.51 -4.08 -2.47
C PRO A 200 -9.45 -5.43 -1.73
N ASN A 201 -10.41 -5.68 -0.85
CA ASN A 201 -10.57 -7.01 -0.26
C ASN A 201 -10.79 -8.07 -1.36
N GLY A 202 -10.27 -9.26 -1.12
CA GLY A 202 -10.40 -10.40 -2.03
C GLY A 202 -9.15 -11.28 -2.09
N ARG A 203 -9.25 -12.31 -2.93
CA ARG A 203 -8.16 -13.26 -3.17
C ARG A 203 -7.33 -12.83 -4.37
N TYR A 204 -6.03 -12.90 -4.20
CA TYR A 204 -5.04 -12.57 -5.21
C TYR A 204 -4.04 -13.70 -5.33
N VAL A 205 -3.46 -13.86 -6.51
CA VAL A 205 -2.31 -14.72 -6.72
C VAL A 205 -1.21 -13.94 -7.43
N ILE A 206 0.02 -14.13 -6.98
CA ILE A 206 1.21 -13.60 -7.64
C ILE A 206 1.88 -14.77 -8.33
N ARG A 207 2.03 -14.67 -9.64
CA ARG A 207 2.88 -15.55 -10.44
C ARG A 207 4.28 -14.98 -10.44
N VAL A 208 5.26 -15.75 -10.01
CA VAL A 208 6.69 -15.40 -10.05
C VAL A 208 7.39 -16.39 -10.97
N ALA A 209 8.05 -15.91 -12.01
CA ALA A 209 8.62 -16.76 -13.05
C ALA A 209 9.91 -16.19 -13.62
N THR A 210 10.73 -17.04 -14.24
CA THR A 210 11.81 -16.59 -15.13
C THR A 210 11.23 -16.01 -16.42
N ALA A 211 12.01 -15.20 -17.14
CA ALA A 211 11.56 -14.54 -18.36
C ALA A 211 11.12 -15.50 -19.49
N ASP A 212 11.63 -16.73 -19.49
CA ASP A 212 11.30 -17.80 -20.43
C ASP A 212 10.21 -18.76 -19.91
N ASP A 213 9.65 -18.48 -18.72
CA ASP A 213 8.69 -19.33 -18.01
C ASP A 213 9.20 -20.76 -17.71
N GLY A 214 10.51 -21.04 -17.84
CA GLY A 214 11.12 -22.33 -17.54
C GLY A 214 11.08 -22.69 -16.05
N TRP A 215 10.88 -21.70 -15.18
CA TRP A 215 10.66 -21.88 -13.75
C TRP A 215 9.53 -20.96 -13.29
N VAL A 216 8.57 -21.49 -12.52
CA VAL A 216 7.38 -20.76 -12.05
C VAL A 216 7.03 -21.15 -10.62
N ARG A 217 6.63 -20.17 -9.82
CA ARG A 217 6.02 -20.32 -8.50
C ARG A 217 4.82 -19.40 -8.34
N TRP A 218 3.90 -19.83 -7.47
CA TRP A 218 2.66 -19.11 -7.20
C TRP A 218 2.51 -18.83 -5.71
N LEU A 219 2.07 -17.62 -5.40
CA LEU A 219 1.84 -17.16 -4.04
C LEU A 219 0.39 -16.68 -3.92
N GLY A 220 -0.41 -17.29 -3.04
CA GLY A 220 -1.77 -16.87 -2.78
C GLY A 220 -1.84 -15.86 -1.63
N ILE A 221 -2.63 -14.81 -1.80
CA ILE A 221 -2.84 -13.76 -0.80
C ILE A 221 -4.35 -13.56 -0.64
N ASP A 222 -4.82 -13.52 0.60
CA ASP A 222 -6.21 -13.22 0.92
C ASP A 222 -6.30 -11.92 1.73
N VAL A 223 -6.68 -10.82 1.07
CA VAL A 223 -6.76 -9.49 1.67
C VAL A 223 -8.13 -9.30 2.31
N ARG A 224 -8.14 -9.07 3.63
CA ARG A 224 -9.35 -8.87 4.43
C ARG A 224 -9.25 -7.59 5.26
N ALA A 225 -10.35 -6.85 5.33
CA ALA A 225 -10.44 -5.66 6.18
C ALA A 225 -10.66 -6.04 7.66
N TYR A 226 -9.95 -5.36 8.56
CA TYR A 226 -10.14 -5.50 10.00
C TYR A 226 -11.60 -5.20 10.40
N GLY A 227 -12.19 -6.02 11.26
CA GLY A 227 -13.58 -5.86 11.71
C GLY A 227 -14.64 -6.49 10.80
N THR A 228 -14.26 -6.94 9.61
CA THR A 228 -15.11 -7.81 8.78
C THR A 228 -14.79 -9.26 9.14
N ILE A 229 -15.10 -9.66 10.39
CA ILE A 229 -15.25 -11.10 10.67
C ILE A 229 -16.64 -11.46 10.14
N GLU A 230 -16.75 -11.49 8.82
CA GLU A 230 -17.85 -12.21 8.19
C GLU A 230 -17.58 -13.66 8.55
N ALA A 231 -18.46 -14.24 9.38
CA ALA A 231 -18.34 -15.62 9.82
C ALA A 231 -18.18 -16.48 8.57
N ASP A 232 -16.98 -17.02 8.36
CA ASP A 232 -16.67 -17.84 7.20
C ASP A 232 -17.70 -18.97 7.13
N PRO A 233 -18.59 -18.97 6.12
CA PRO A 233 -19.62 -19.98 6.05
C PRO A 233 -19.04 -21.32 5.57
N ASP A 234 -17.73 -21.45 5.35
CA ASP A 234 -17.12 -22.74 5.00
C ASP A 234 -17.36 -23.79 6.09
N PRO A 235 -18.29 -24.73 5.88
CA PRO A 235 -18.59 -25.76 6.88
C PRO A 235 -17.43 -26.76 7.01
N ALA A 236 -16.47 -26.77 6.08
CA ALA A 236 -15.32 -27.67 6.14
C ALA A 236 -14.35 -27.33 7.29
N ASN A 237 -14.32 -26.07 7.74
CA ASN A 237 -13.46 -25.62 8.85
C ASN A 237 -14.17 -25.58 10.22
N GLN A 238 -15.47 -25.91 10.28
CA GLN A 238 -16.22 -25.96 11.54
C GLN A 238 -16.21 -27.33 12.24
N ARG A 239 -15.42 -28.30 11.78
CA ARG A 239 -15.13 -29.50 12.57
C ARG A 239 -14.26 -29.13 13.76
N MET A 240 -14.91 -28.67 14.83
CA MET A 240 -14.30 -28.62 16.14
C MET A 240 -13.74 -30.02 16.45
N PRO A 241 -12.50 -30.12 17.00
CA PRO A 241 -12.02 -31.38 17.54
C PRO A 241 -13.01 -31.80 18.63
N GLY A 242 -13.77 -32.85 18.33
CA GLY A 242 -14.71 -33.44 19.28
C GLY A 242 -13.95 -33.71 20.57
N ALA A 243 -14.47 -33.15 21.65
CA ALA A 243 -14.03 -33.48 22.99
C ALA A 243 -14.11 -35.00 23.15
N LEU A 244 -12.93 -35.63 23.19
CA LEU A 244 -12.76 -36.98 23.70
C LEU A 244 -13.14 -36.95 25.18
N LEU A 245 -14.42 -37.17 25.47
CA LEU A 245 -14.89 -37.57 26.78
C LEU A 245 -14.41 -39.00 27.00
N MET A 246 -13.32 -39.14 27.76
CA MET A 246 -12.92 -40.43 28.31
C MET A 246 -14.01 -40.92 29.28
N SER A 247 -14.48 -42.14 29.06
CA SER A 247 -15.21 -42.97 30.03
C SER A 247 -14.27 -44.05 30.54
#